data_AF-A0A3Q9IHX6-F1
#
_entry.id   AF-A0A3Q9IHX6-F1
#
_cell.length_a   1.000
_cell.length_b   1.000
_cell.length_c   1.000
_cell.angle_alpha   90.00
_cell.angle_beta   90.00
_cell.angle_gamma   90.00
#
_symmetry.space_group_name_H-M   'P 1'
#
loop_
_entity.id
_entity.type
_entity.pdbx_description
1 polymer ?
#
loop_
_entity_poly.entity_id
_entity_poly.type
_entity_poly.pdbx_seq_one_letter_code
_entity_poly.pdbx_strand_id
1 'polypeptide(L)' 'MTKALVWGTALIILLGAAVLAGGASQPSSITQASVSPRDPELARCRRLGEAGGQDAACAAAWALARKRSFGGAAS' A
#
# COMPACT_ATOMS: atom_id res chain seq x y z
N MET A 1 15.56 -27.04 -16.97
CA MET A 1 14.57 -25.94 -16.99
C MET A 1 13.61 -25.99 -15.79
N THR A 2 13.15 -27.16 -15.36
CA THR A 2 12.26 -27.33 -14.17
C THR A 2 12.91 -26.92 -12.85
N LYS A 3 14.21 -27.19 -12.64
CA LYS A 3 14.93 -26.76 -11.41
C LYS A 3 14.93 -25.25 -11.19
N ALA A 4 15.02 -24.46 -12.26
CA ALA A 4 14.95 -23.00 -12.17
C ALA A 4 13.55 -22.51 -11.80
N LEU A 5 12.52 -23.18 -12.32
CA LEU A 5 11.12 -22.89 -11.99
C LEU A 5 10.84 -23.18 -10.51
N VAL A 6 11.25 -24.36 -10.02
CA VAL A 6 11.08 -24.77 -8.61
C VAL A 6 11.78 -23.79 -7.65
N TRP A 7 12.99 -23.38 -7.98
CA TRP A 7 13.71 -22.37 -7.20
C TRP A 7 13.04 -21.01 -7.21
N GLY A 8 12.52 -20.57 -8.36
CA GLY A 8 11.75 -19.32 -8.47
C GLY A 8 10.49 -19.34 -7.62
N THR A 9 9.70 -20.43 -7.67
CA THR A 9 8.47 -20.55 -6.87
C THR A 9 8.78 -20.60 -5.38
N ALA A 10 9.81 -21.34 -4.97
CA ALA A 10 10.24 -21.38 -3.56
C ALA A 10 10.65 -19.99 -3.04
N LEU A 11 11.36 -19.21 -3.86
CA LEU A 11 11.78 -17.86 -3.50
C LEU A 11 10.58 -16.91 -3.33
N ILE A 12 9.58 -17.01 -4.20
CA ILE A 12 8.33 -16.23 -4.10
C ILE A 12 7.55 -16.60 -2.82
N ILE A 13 7.43 -17.90 -2.51
CA ILE A 13 6.73 -18.37 -1.31
C ILE A 13 7.43 -17.86 -0.04
N LEU A 14 8.77 -17.93 0.00
CA LEU A 14 9.57 -17.43 1.12
C LEU A 14 9.42 -15.91 1.30
N LEU A 15 9.43 -15.14 0.20
CA LEU A 15 9.20 -13.69 0.23
C LEU A 15 7.80 -13.36 0.73
N GLY A 16 6.77 -14.06 0.23
CA GLY A 16 5.40 -13.88 0.70
C GLY A 16 5.25 -14.15 2.19
N ALA A 17 5.77 -15.29 2.66
CA ALA A 17 5.75 -15.64 4.08
C ALA A 17 6.49 -14.62 4.95
N ALA A 18 7.64 -14.12 4.50
CA ALA A 18 8.40 -13.09 5.22
C ALA A 18 7.63 -11.75 5.32
N VAL A 19 6.93 -11.34 4.26
CA VAL A 19 6.09 -10.12 4.28
C VAL A 19 4.91 -10.28 5.24
N LEU A 20 4.24 -11.43 5.24
CA LEU A 20 3.14 -11.71 6.17
C LEU A 20 3.62 -11.75 7.63
N ALA A 21 4.74 -12.43 7.91
CA ALA A 21 5.31 -12.53 9.25
C ALA A 21 5.88 -11.18 9.74
N GLY A 22 6.49 -10.39 8.85
CA GLY A 22 6.98 -9.04 9.13
C GLY A 22 5.86 -8.02 9.30
N GLY A 23 4.71 -8.21 8.65
CA GLY A 23 3.50 -7.43 8.89
C GLY A 23 2.88 -7.71 10.26
N ALA A 24 2.88 -8.97 10.70
CA ALA A 24 2.41 -9.35 12.04
C ALA A 24 3.39 -8.93 13.15
N SER A 25 4.70 -8.92 12.86
CA SER A 25 5.76 -8.56 13.81
C SER A 25 6.12 -7.08 13.81
N GLN A 26 5.49 -6.25 12.97
CA GLN A 26 5.60 -4.81 13.11
C GLN A 26 4.84 -4.42 14.38
N PRO A 27 5.51 -4.08 15.50
CA PRO A 27 4.83 -3.33 16.53
C PRO A 27 4.25 -2.13 15.81
N SER A 28 2.98 -1.82 16.09
CA SER A 28 2.38 -0.56 15.66
C SER A 28 3.18 0.55 16.31
N SER A 29 4.30 0.91 15.72
CA SER A 29 5.00 2.16 15.95
C SER A 29 3.98 3.18 15.49
N ILE A 30 3.14 3.63 16.42
CA ILE A 30 2.45 4.89 16.31
C ILE A 30 3.56 5.94 16.42
N THR A 31 4.42 5.99 15.40
CA THR A 31 4.85 7.28 14.89
C THR A 31 3.53 7.94 14.62
N GLN A 32 3.16 8.89 15.48
CA GLN A 32 2.22 9.94 15.10
C GLN A 32 2.88 10.58 13.88
N ALA A 33 2.68 9.98 12.71
CA ALA A 33 2.76 10.68 11.47
C ALA A 33 1.86 11.86 11.74
N SER A 34 2.49 13.05 11.81
CA SER A 34 1.79 14.32 11.83
C SER A 34 0.57 14.10 10.95
N VAL A 35 -0.62 14.22 11.53
CA VAL A 35 -1.87 13.91 10.83
C VAL A 35 -1.95 14.94 9.74
N SER A 36 -1.27 14.67 8.63
CA SER A 36 -1.38 15.40 7.39
C SER A 36 -2.88 15.37 7.15
N PRO A 37 -3.52 16.54 6.98
CA PRO A 37 -4.97 16.68 7.04
C PRO A 37 -5.61 15.49 6.35
N ARG A 38 -6.23 14.61 7.14
CA ARG A 38 -6.67 13.30 6.67
C ARG A 38 -7.68 13.59 5.58
N ASP A 39 -7.27 13.39 4.34
CA ASP A 39 -8.08 13.74 3.18
C ASP A 39 -9.41 12.97 3.28
N PRO A 40 -10.53 13.68 3.54
CA PRO A 40 -11.79 13.04 3.93
C PRO A 40 -12.35 12.20 2.78
N GLU A 41 -11.98 12.56 1.55
CA GLU A 41 -12.33 11.82 0.34
C GLU A 41 -11.60 10.47 0.31
N LEU A 42 -10.29 10.44 0.55
CA LEU A 42 -9.53 9.18 0.68
C LEU A 42 -10.00 8.31 1.86
N ALA A 43 -10.51 8.91 2.94
CA ALA A 43 -11.15 8.15 4.02
C ALA A 43 -12.49 7.53 3.56
N ARG A 44 -13.29 8.26 2.77
CA ARG A 44 -14.51 7.74 2.14
C ARG A 44 -14.20 6.59 1.18
N CYS A 45 -13.23 6.75 0.30
CA CYS A 45 -12.86 5.73 -0.69
C CYS A 45 -12.33 4.44 -0.06
N ARG A 46 -11.58 4.55 1.04
CA ARG A 46 -11.15 3.35 1.81
C ARG A 46 -12.33 2.59 2.40
N ARG A 47 -13.41 3.27 2.81
CA ARG A 47 -14.62 2.62 3.31
C ARG A 47 -15.45 1.97 2.21
N LEU A 48 -15.36 2.46 0.98
CA LEU A 48 -16.01 1.86 -0.19
C LEU A 48 -15.31 0.57 -0.66
N GLY A 49 -14.02 0.41 -0.37
CA GLY A 49 -13.25 -0.78 -0.81
C GLY A 49 -13.24 -0.90 -2.33
N GLU A 50 -13.54 -2.09 -2.85
CA GLU A 50 -13.60 -2.38 -4.29
C GLU A 50 -14.60 -1.49 -5.04
N ALA A 51 -15.71 -1.08 -4.40
CA ALA A 51 -16.68 -0.18 -5.02
C ALA A 51 -16.09 1.21 -5.32
N GLY A 52 -15.06 1.62 -4.56
CA GLY A 52 -14.34 2.88 -4.80
C GLY A 52 -13.51 2.86 -6.09
N GLY A 53 -13.20 1.68 -6.65
CA GLY A 53 -12.47 1.56 -7.92
C GLY A 53 -13.24 2.07 -9.14
N GLN A 54 -14.58 2.12 -9.05
CA GLN A 54 -15.47 2.63 -10.11
C GLN A 54 -15.89 4.09 -9.89
N ASP A 55 -15.52 4.69 -8.75
CA ASP A 55 -15.87 6.06 -8.39
C ASP A 55 -14.79 7.03 -8.93
N ALA A 56 -15.18 7.91 -9.84
CA ALA A 56 -14.28 8.88 -10.46
C ALA A 56 -13.68 9.89 -9.45
N ALA A 57 -14.41 10.22 -8.38
CA ALA A 57 -13.91 11.10 -7.33
C ALA A 57 -12.82 10.39 -6.52
N CYS A 58 -13.00 9.09 -6.24
CA CYS A 58 -11.97 8.27 -5.60
C CYS A 58 -10.70 8.16 -6.45
N ALA A 59 -10.83 7.97 -7.77
CA ALA A 59 -9.69 7.94 -8.67
C ALA A 59 -8.90 9.27 -8.64
N ALA A 60 -9.61 10.41 -8.66
CA ALA A 60 -9.01 11.73 -8.61
C ALA A 60 -8.30 12.00 -7.26
N ALA A 61 -8.92 11.64 -6.14
CA ALA A 61 -8.33 11.81 -4.82
C ALA A 61 -7.07 10.96 -4.64
N TRP A 62 -7.06 9.72 -5.11
CA TRP A 62 -5.86 8.88 -5.12
C TRP A 62 -4.75 9.43 -6.02
N ALA A 63 -5.08 9.97 -7.19
CA ALA A 63 -4.11 10.62 -8.06
C ALA A 63 -3.45 11.83 -7.38
N LEU A 64 -4.24 12.65 -6.68
CA LEU A 64 -3.75 13.82 -5.95
C LEU A 64 -2.90 13.43 -4.75
N ALA A 65 -3.30 12.43 -3.96
CA ALA A 65 -2.48 11.93 -2.86
C ALA A 65 -1.15 11.37 -3.33
N ARG A 66 -1.12 10.59 -4.43
CA ARG A 66 0.16 10.11 -4.99
C ARG A 66 1.07 11.26 -5.38
N LYS A 67 0.56 12.30 -6.05
CA LYS A 67 1.36 13.49 -6.38
C LYS A 67 1.96 14.16 -5.13
N ARG A 68 1.20 14.26 -4.04
CA ARG A 68 1.71 14.81 -2.76
C ARG A 68 2.77 13.92 -2.12
N SER A 69 2.56 12.61 -2.09
CA SER A 69 3.48 11.66 -1.46
C SER A 69 4.79 11.49 -2.23
N PHE A 70 4.75 11.51 -3.56
CA PHE A 70 5.93 11.36 -4.42
C PHE A 70 6.57 12.69 -4.83
N GLY A 71 5.89 13.83 -4.64
CA GLY A 71 6.43 15.16 -4.93
C GLY A 71 7.38 15.73 -3.88
N GLY A 72 7.56 15.05 -2.73
CA GLY A 72 8.43 15.49 -1.63
C GLY A 72 9.83 14.85 -1.58
N ALA A 73 10.18 13.98 -2.54
CA ALA A 73 11.45 13.24 -2.56
C ALA A 73 12.29 13.53 -3.81
N ALA A 74 12.44 14.82 -4.12
CA ALA A 74 13.47 15.30 -5.03
C ALA A 74 14.26 16.41 -4.32
N SER A 75 15.17 16.00 -3.43
CA SER A 75 16.27 16.81 -2.88
C SER A 75 17.38 15.86 -2.48
#